data_AF-A0A7Y1V5P4-F1
#
_entry.id   AF-A0A7Y1V5P4-F1
#
_cell.length_a   1.000
_cell.length_b   1.000
_cell.length_c   1.000
_cell.angle_alpha   90.00
_cell.angle_beta   90.00
_cell.angle_gamma   90.00
#
_symmetry.space_group_name_H-M   'P 1'
#
loop_
_entity.id
_entity.type
_entity.pdbx_description
1 polymer ?
#
loop_
_entity_poly.entity_id
_entity_poly.type
_entity_poly.pdbx_seq_one_letter_code
_entity_poly.pdbx_strand_id
1 'polypeptide(L)'
;MNPWLIPWWGFLKGPLSGDVVQDMTTSWLSPQFEFNFAGNRRIETEVVADVASYGKQLGIISEAILELAQGKQGEAIKRLETVMADIEKVKKRHKEKLDQKIKAQLDQLKREDPKAMERLLKDY
;
A
#
# COMPACT_ATOMS: atom_id res chain seq x y z
N MET A 1 -41.79 -0.75 20.53
CA MET A 1 -42.25 -0.06 19.30
C MET A 1 -41.07 0.02 18.36
N ASN A 2 -41.18 -0.60 17.18
CA ASN A 2 -40.06 -0.79 16.25
C ASN A 2 -39.79 0.48 15.42
N PRO A 3 -38.52 0.91 15.25
CA PRO A 3 -38.13 2.17 14.61
C PRO A 3 -38.21 2.17 13.06
N TRP A 4 -38.97 1.25 12.47
CA TRP A 4 -38.95 0.95 11.02
C TRP A 4 -40.21 1.42 10.27
N LEU A 5 -40.89 2.48 10.75
CA LEU A 5 -42.17 2.94 10.16
C LEU A 5 -42.18 4.45 9.81
N ILE A 6 -41.15 4.97 9.13
CA ILE A 6 -41.30 6.24 8.39
C ILE A 6 -40.57 6.15 7.04
N PRO A 7 -41.29 5.83 5.94
CA PRO A 7 -40.83 6.11 4.59
C PRO A 7 -41.20 7.58 4.24
N TRP A 8 -40.54 8.20 3.25
CA TRP A 8 -40.94 9.47 2.60
C TRP A 8 -40.35 10.82 3.08
N TRP A 9 -39.15 10.87 3.67
CA TRP A 9 -38.41 12.16 3.82
C TRP A 9 -37.34 12.46 2.75
N GLY A 10 -37.24 11.65 1.70
CA GLY A 10 -36.25 11.85 0.62
C GLY A 10 -36.52 13.01 -0.36
N PHE A 11 -37.58 13.81 -0.17
CA PHE A 11 -37.99 14.84 -1.15
C PHE A 11 -37.83 16.30 -0.69
N LEU A 12 -37.36 16.55 0.54
CA LEU A 12 -37.07 17.91 1.01
C LEU A 12 -35.63 18.31 0.65
N LYS A 13 -35.45 18.87 -0.54
CA LYS A 13 -34.20 19.55 -0.95
C LYS A 13 -34.20 20.98 -0.39
N GLY A 14 -33.49 21.20 0.71
CA GLY A 14 -33.29 22.53 1.29
C GLY A 14 -32.30 23.39 0.46
N PRO A 15 -32.41 24.73 0.48
CA PRO A 15 -31.38 25.58 -0.13
C PRO A 15 -30.04 25.31 0.58
N LEU A 16 -28.99 25.01 -0.21
CA LEU A 16 -27.72 24.29 0.10
C LEU A 16 -27.64 22.83 -0.40
N SER A 17 -28.70 22.25 -1.00
CA SER A 17 -28.64 20.91 -1.64
C SER A 17 -27.94 20.90 -3.00
N GLY A 18 -26.96 21.77 -3.22
CA GLY A 18 -26.24 21.86 -4.49
C GLY A 18 -25.78 20.47 -4.92
N ASP A 19 -26.01 20.13 -6.19
CA ASP A 19 -25.44 18.93 -6.77
C ASP A 19 -23.93 19.03 -6.55
N VAL A 20 -23.43 18.20 -5.65
CA VAL A 20 -22.01 17.96 -5.51
C VAL A 20 -21.65 17.19 -6.76
N VAL A 21 -21.28 17.92 -7.81
CA VAL A 21 -20.56 17.37 -8.95
C VAL A 21 -19.16 17.04 -8.41
N GLN A 22 -19.09 15.99 -7.60
CA GLN A 22 -17.84 15.33 -7.28
C GLN A 22 -17.39 14.72 -8.59
N ASP A 23 -16.47 15.42 -9.26
CA ASP A 23 -15.67 14.81 -10.31
C ASP A 23 -15.11 13.51 -9.72
N MET A 24 -15.60 12.37 -10.22
CA MET A 24 -15.18 11.04 -9.81
C MET A 24 -13.75 10.75 -10.31
N THR A 25 -12.85 11.71 -10.19
CA THR A 25 -11.46 11.37 -9.89
C THR A 25 -11.52 10.48 -8.66
N THR A 26 -11.14 9.22 -8.84
CA THR A 26 -11.34 8.15 -7.88
C THR A 26 -10.41 8.39 -6.69
N SER A 27 -10.80 9.32 -5.82
CA SER A 27 -10.16 9.67 -4.55
C SER A 27 -10.49 8.62 -3.49
N TRP A 28 -10.33 7.34 -3.84
CA TRP A 28 -10.15 6.30 -2.83
C TRP A 28 -8.82 6.49 -2.06
N LEU A 29 -7.98 7.40 -2.55
CA LEU A 29 -6.71 7.86 -1.96
C LEU A 29 -6.79 9.37 -1.71
N SER A 30 -7.61 9.81 -0.74
CA SER A 30 -7.71 11.22 -0.39
C SER A 30 -6.32 11.84 -0.16
N PRO A 31 -5.96 12.98 -0.81
CA PRO A 31 -4.67 13.64 -0.62
C PRO A 31 -4.42 14.11 0.82
N GLN A 32 -5.48 14.20 1.64
CA GLN A 32 -5.47 14.72 3.01
C GLN A 32 -5.32 13.64 4.08
N PHE A 33 -5.40 12.34 3.74
CA PHE A 33 -5.00 11.28 4.64
C PHE A 33 -3.61 10.81 4.23
N GLU A 34 -2.60 11.29 4.93
CA GLU A 34 -1.36 10.54 5.04
C GLU A 34 -1.72 9.19 5.67
N PHE A 35 -1.94 8.17 4.84
CA PHE A 35 -1.84 6.79 5.29
C PHE A 35 -0.50 6.72 6.02
N ASN A 36 -0.53 6.38 7.32
CA ASN A 36 0.65 6.25 8.16
C ASN A 36 1.52 5.13 7.61
N PHE A 37 2.29 5.43 6.56
CA PHE A 37 3.27 4.53 5.99
C PHE A 37 4.34 4.35 7.08
N ALA A 38 4.24 3.27 7.84
CA ALA A 38 5.25 2.90 8.82
C ALA A 38 6.60 2.54 8.14
N GLY A 39 6.62 2.42 6.80
CA GLY A 39 7.77 2.05 5.99
C GLY A 39 7.95 2.90 4.72
N ASN A 40 8.64 2.34 3.72
CA ASN A 40 8.93 3.04 2.47
C ASN A 40 7.66 3.19 1.62
N ARG A 41 7.15 4.43 1.48
CA ARG A 41 5.93 4.76 0.72
C ARG A 41 5.87 4.11 -0.66
N ARG A 42 6.98 4.04 -1.40
CA ARG A 42 6.98 3.44 -2.75
C ARG A 42 6.74 1.93 -2.72
N ILE A 43 7.30 1.25 -1.73
CA ILE A 43 7.08 -0.17 -1.51
C ILE A 43 5.62 -0.41 -1.10
N GLU A 44 5.13 0.37 -0.14
CA GLU A 44 3.76 0.21 0.38
C GLU A 44 2.70 0.48 -0.70
N THR A 45 2.91 1.48 -1.54
CA THR A 45 2.03 1.74 -2.70
C THR A 45 2.02 0.57 -3.68
N GLU A 46 3.18 -0.01 -4.00
CA GLU A 46 3.26 -1.17 -4.90
C GLU A 46 2.61 -2.41 -4.27
N VAL A 47 2.81 -2.65 -2.98
CA VAL A 47 2.16 -3.75 -2.26
C VAL A 47 0.63 -3.63 -2.29
N VAL A 48 0.09 -2.44 -2.03
CA VAL A 48 -1.36 -2.19 -2.04
C VAL A 48 -1.94 -2.36 -3.43
N ALA A 49 -1.23 -1.92 -4.47
CA ALA A 49 -1.68 -2.02 -5.86
C ALA A 49 -1.59 -3.45 -6.41
N ASP A 50 -0.47 -4.15 -6.17
CA ASP A 50 -0.12 -5.37 -6.89
C ASP A 50 -0.37 -6.66 -6.08
N VAL A 51 -0.41 -6.59 -4.74
CA VAL A 51 -0.54 -7.77 -3.88
C VAL A 51 -1.92 -7.82 -3.21
N ALA A 52 -2.19 -6.85 -2.34
CA ALA A 52 -3.45 -6.78 -1.60
C ALA A 52 -3.62 -5.41 -0.94
N SER A 53 -4.81 -4.82 -1.03
CA SER A 53 -5.16 -3.66 -0.22
C SER A 53 -5.14 -4.00 1.28
N TYR A 54 -4.97 -2.99 2.15
CA TYR A 54 -4.92 -3.20 3.60
C TYR A 54 -6.15 -3.95 4.14
N GLY A 55 -7.35 -3.64 3.65
CA GLY A 55 -8.57 -4.35 4.04
C GLY A 55 -8.52 -5.83 3.65
N LYS A 56 -8.00 -6.16 2.46
CA LYS A 56 -7.81 -7.55 2.03
C LYS A 56 -6.75 -8.26 2.87
N GLN A 57 -5.64 -7.58 3.20
CA GLN A 57 -4.60 -8.14 4.09
C GLN A 57 -5.17 -8.47 5.48
N LEU A 58 -5.92 -7.55 6.09
CA LEU A 58 -6.57 -7.77 7.38
C LEU A 58 -7.58 -8.93 7.33
N GLY A 59 -8.36 -9.05 6.24
CA GLY A 59 -9.26 -10.17 6.03
C GLY A 59 -8.53 -11.52 6.02
N ILE A 60 -7.46 -11.63 5.23
CA ILE A 60 -6.65 -12.84 5.13
C ILE A 60 -6.01 -13.21 6.48
N ILE A 61 -5.47 -12.23 7.21
CA ILE A 61 -4.93 -12.45 8.55
C ILE A 61 -6.02 -12.95 9.50
N SER A 62 -7.21 -12.35 9.47
CA SER A 62 -8.32 -12.72 10.35
C SER A 62 -8.78 -14.16 10.08
N GLU A 63 -8.91 -14.55 8.82
CA GLU A 63 -9.25 -15.92 8.42
C GLU A 63 -8.20 -16.94 8.90
N ALA A 64 -6.90 -16.63 8.71
CA ALA A 64 -5.82 -17.50 9.14
C ALA A 64 -5.78 -17.66 10.67
N ILE A 65 -6.02 -16.57 11.43
CA ILE A 65 -6.10 -16.62 12.90
C ILE A 65 -7.27 -17.50 13.35
N LEU A 66 -8.45 -17.37 12.73
CA LEU A 66 -9.61 -18.20 13.04
C LEU A 66 -9.34 -19.68 12.75
N GLU A 67 -8.65 -19.98 11.65
CA GLU A 67 -8.27 -21.34 11.28
C GLU A 67 -7.28 -21.94 12.29
N LEU A 68 -6.25 -21.18 12.68
CA LEU A 68 -5.30 -21.57 13.73
C LEU A 68 -5.98 -21.79 15.08
N ALA A 69 -6.92 -20.93 15.47
CA ALA A 69 -7.66 -21.06 16.72
C ALA A 69 -8.54 -22.33 16.76
N GLN A 70 -8.91 -22.86 15.60
CA GLN A 70 -9.61 -24.15 15.47
C GLN A 70 -8.66 -25.36 15.44
N GLY A 71 -7.35 -25.15 15.59
CA GLY A 71 -6.33 -26.19 15.49
C GLY A 71 -6.13 -26.73 14.07
N LYS A 72 -6.53 -25.96 13.05
CA LYS A 72 -6.45 -26.35 11.64
C LYS A 72 -5.24 -25.69 10.97
N GLN A 73 -4.65 -26.40 10.01
CA GLN A 73 -3.67 -25.86 9.07
C GLN A 73 -4.19 -26.02 7.65
N GLY A 74 -5.11 -25.12 7.28
CA GLY A 74 -5.92 -25.22 6.08
C GLY A 74 -5.52 -24.22 5.00
N GLU A 75 -6.53 -23.78 4.26
CA GLU A 75 -6.35 -22.91 3.11
C GLU A 75 -6.05 -21.46 3.51
N ALA A 76 -6.64 -21.00 4.63
CA ALA A 76 -6.47 -19.61 5.05
C ALA A 76 -5.01 -19.30 5.41
N ILE A 77 -4.34 -20.24 6.08
CA ILE A 77 -2.89 -20.12 6.39
C ILE A 77 -2.07 -20.11 5.09
N LYS A 78 -2.35 -20.99 4.12
CA LYS A 78 -1.66 -20.99 2.83
C LYS A 78 -1.85 -19.70 2.04
N ARG A 79 -3.04 -19.11 2.10
CA ARG A 79 -3.31 -17.79 1.50
C ARG A 79 -2.48 -16.69 2.17
N LEU A 80 -2.39 -16.72 3.50
CA LEU A 80 -1.54 -15.78 4.24
C LEU A 80 -0.06 -15.93 3.85
N GLU A 81 0.45 -17.15 3.80
CA GLU A 81 1.83 -17.44 3.37
C GLU A 81 2.11 -16.92 1.95
N THR A 82 1.16 -17.11 1.03
CA THR A 82 1.28 -16.64 -0.36
C THR A 82 1.39 -15.12 -0.41
N VAL A 83 0.51 -14.40 0.31
CA VAL A 83 0.55 -12.93 0.37
C VAL A 83 1.86 -12.45 1.00
N MET A 84 2.32 -13.09 2.07
CA MET A 84 3.61 -12.75 2.68
C MET A 84 4.77 -12.93 1.70
N ALA A 85 4.79 -14.03 0.94
CA ALA A 85 5.80 -14.28 -0.07
C ALA A 85 5.78 -13.23 -1.19
N ASP A 86 4.60 -12.80 -1.62
CA ASP A 86 4.46 -11.77 -2.67
C ASP A 86 4.90 -10.38 -2.18
N ILE A 87 4.61 -10.02 -0.94
CA ILE A 87 5.13 -8.80 -0.31
C ILE A 87 6.67 -8.82 -0.29
N GLU A 88 7.28 -9.94 0.09
CA GLU A 88 8.74 -10.05 0.11
C GLU A 88 9.36 -9.97 -1.29
N LYS A 89 8.69 -10.48 -2.33
CA LYS A 89 9.12 -10.27 -3.72
C LYS A 89 9.12 -8.78 -4.08
N VAL A 90 8.09 -8.03 -3.72
CA VAL A 90 8.02 -6.57 -3.97
C VAL A 90 9.21 -5.87 -3.29
N LYS A 91 9.42 -6.13 -1.99
CA LYS A 91 10.55 -5.55 -1.24
C LYS A 91 11.90 -5.87 -1.87
N LYS A 92 12.11 -7.12 -2.28
CA LYS A 92 13.35 -7.56 -2.92
C LYS A 92 13.59 -6.83 -4.24
N ARG A 93 12.57 -6.71 -5.11
CA ARG A 93 12.67 -5.94 -6.35
C ARG A 93 13.06 -4.48 -6.11
N HIS A 94 12.48 -3.84 -5.10
CA HIS A 94 12.85 -2.46 -4.74
C HIS A 94 14.29 -2.33 -4.29
N LYS A 95 14.77 -3.28 -3.48
CA LYS A 95 16.17 -3.32 -3.04
C LYS A 95 17.12 -3.50 -4.23
N GLU A 96 16.84 -4.45 -5.11
CA GLU A 96 17.65 -4.69 -6.31
C GLU A 96 17.68 -3.47 -7.25
N LYS A 97 16.52 -2.81 -7.45
CA LYS A 97 16.44 -1.56 -8.23
C LYS A 97 17.28 -0.44 -7.61
N LEU A 98 17.27 -0.31 -6.28
CA LEU A 98 18.08 0.68 -5.58
C LEU A 98 19.57 0.39 -5.76
N ASP A 99 19.99 -0.86 -5.58
CA ASP A 99 21.39 -1.27 -5.75
C ASP A 99 21.88 -1.02 -7.19
N GLN A 100 21.07 -1.37 -8.19
CA GLN A 100 21.37 -1.11 -9.60
C GLN A 100 21.48 0.39 -9.90
N LYS A 101 20.57 1.19 -9.35
CA LYS A 101 20.59 2.64 -9.52
C LYS A 101 21.86 3.24 -8.91
N ILE A 102 22.22 2.85 -7.69
CA ILE A 102 23.44 3.33 -7.02
C ILE A 102 24.66 2.94 -7.84
N LYS A 103 24.77 1.69 -8.28
CA LYS A 103 25.88 1.23 -9.14
C LYS A 103 26.01 2.08 -10.41
N ALA A 104 24.90 2.29 -11.13
CA ALA A 104 24.92 3.10 -12.34
C ALA A 104 25.37 4.55 -12.08
N GLN A 105 24.93 5.15 -10.97
CA GLN A 105 25.34 6.50 -10.57
C GLN A 105 26.83 6.57 -10.19
N LEU A 106 27.34 5.56 -9.48
CA LEU A 106 28.77 5.48 -9.14
C LEU A 106 29.63 5.23 -10.39
N ASP A 107 29.18 4.40 -11.32
CA ASP A 107 29.87 4.17 -12.59
C ASP A 107 29.91 5.44 -13.46
N GLN A 108 28.83 6.23 -13.45
CA GLN A 108 28.79 7.53 -14.10
C GLN A 108 29.79 8.49 -13.44
N LEU A 109 29.77 8.61 -12.11
CA LEU A 109 30.69 9.47 -11.36
C LEU A 109 32.15 9.10 -11.62
N LYS A 110 32.47 7.81 -11.68
CA LYS A 110 33.81 7.31 -11.99
C LYS A 110 34.29 7.74 -13.38
N ARG A 111 33.39 7.84 -14.36
CA ARG A 111 33.73 8.26 -15.74
C ARG A 111 33.91 9.77 -15.86
N GLU A 112 33.07 10.54 -15.16
CA GLU A 112 33.04 12.00 -15.26
C GLU A 112 34.05 12.69 -14.33
N ASP A 113 34.18 12.25 -13.08
CA ASP A 113 35.14 12.77 -12.10
C ASP A 113 35.65 11.65 -11.16
N PRO A 114 36.74 10.95 -11.56
CA PRO A 114 37.37 9.93 -10.74
C PRO A 114 37.82 10.43 -9.36
N LYS A 115 38.22 11.70 -9.24
CA LYS A 115 38.66 12.29 -7.97
C LYS A 115 37.49 12.57 -7.04
N ALA A 116 36.31 12.92 -7.57
CA ALA A 116 35.09 12.99 -6.77
C ALA A 116 34.67 11.62 -6.28
N MET A 117 34.79 10.58 -7.10
CA MET A 117 34.51 9.20 -6.68
C MET A 117 35.40 8.76 -5.53
N GLU A 118 36.71 9.01 -5.60
CA GLU A 118 37.64 8.70 -4.50
C GLU A 118 37.34 9.47 -3.21
N ARG A 119 36.90 10.73 -3.31
CA ARG A 119 36.48 11.51 -2.15
C ARG A 119 35.22 10.93 -1.52
N LEU A 120 34.20 10.63 -2.33
CA LEU A 120 32.94 10.05 -1.87
C LEU A 120 33.15 8.69 -1.17
N LEU A 121 34.04 7.85 -1.69
CA LEU A 121 34.40 6.56 -1.08
C LEU A 121 35.23 6.68 0.21
N LYS A 122 35.76 7.85 0.55
CA LYS A 122 36.43 8.08 1.84
C LYS A 122 35.47 8.55 2.93
N ASP A 123 34.35 9.14 2.54
CA ASP A 123 33.35 9.70 3.46
C ASP A 123 32.35 8.65 3.98
N TYR A 124 32.33 7.43 3.40
CA TYR A 124 31.48 6.30 3.75
C TYR A 124 32.31 5.02 3.93
#